data_AF-A0A3N5NLW4-F1
#
_entry.id   AF-A0A3N5NLW4-F1
#
_cell.length_a   1.000
_cell.length_b   1.000
_cell.length_c   1.000
_cell.angle_alpha   90.00
_cell.angle_beta   90.00
_cell.angle_gamma   90.00
#
_symmetry.space_group_name_H-M   'P 1'
#
loop_
_entity.id
_entity.type
_entity.pdbx_description
1 polymer ?
#
loop_
_entity_poly.entity_id
_entity_poly.type
_entity_poly.pdbx_seq_one_letter_code
_entity_poly.pdbx_strand_id
1 'polypeptide(L)'
;MLSWDQIEQLERFDGGGTRVLSAYLDVQPEAQLTGSYRVEFNDLVKEASDRLTKPERADLTREAGRVNEWFDRNARPSGLGLIIFSCAPRDLWVVDCVPVAVRNHLAFETKPDLAGVLELTDEYERFAVALVSKDKARLFTVFAGAIEEIEAFKDLVPGKTDAGGARQSHVQRHHELHVLWHLKKVVAQLSKLRRRRNFDRLIIAGPLEATSELQQLLPHVLKTRVAAVIRAGADATNQQILDKALEIERQIEADGEVRLVNEVIEMAGAGGRATCGIAPTLEALWIGDVRVLVVVDGATQNGNECPNCRYLQRGSVPTCPKCGAATHAVHDLGHRAVGRALEQSGRVEFVRGRAAQQLSTAGEGFAALLRYPWPIGVLESHGIGAAASDT
;
A
#
# COMPACT_ATOMS: atom_id res chain seq x y z
N MET A 1 -10.53 -9.43 5.17
CA MET A 1 -10.04 -8.52 4.12
C MET A 1 -10.69 -8.83 2.79
N LEU A 2 -11.23 -7.81 2.12
CA LEU A 2 -11.83 -7.93 0.79
C LEU A 2 -10.84 -8.54 -0.18
N SER A 3 -11.35 -9.56 -0.87
CA SER A 3 -10.68 -10.23 -1.96
C SER A 3 -10.72 -9.33 -3.21
N TRP A 4 -9.79 -9.50 -4.13
CA TRP A 4 -9.80 -8.71 -5.37
C TRP A 4 -11.00 -9.07 -6.25
N ASP A 5 -11.43 -10.34 -6.23
CA ASP A 5 -12.68 -10.76 -6.88
C ASP A 5 -13.88 -9.99 -6.29
N GLN A 6 -13.90 -9.73 -4.97
CA GLN A 6 -14.95 -8.94 -4.32
C GLN A 6 -14.89 -7.46 -4.72
N ILE A 7 -13.69 -6.89 -4.84
CA ILE A 7 -13.52 -5.50 -5.29
C ILE A 7 -14.01 -5.36 -6.73
N GLU A 8 -13.62 -6.25 -7.65
CA GLU A 8 -14.13 -6.23 -9.04
C GLU A 8 -15.66 -6.41 -9.11
N GLN A 9 -16.22 -7.25 -8.23
CA GLN A 9 -17.68 -7.42 -8.14
C GLN A 9 -18.37 -6.13 -7.67
N LEU A 10 -17.81 -5.43 -6.68
CA LEU A 10 -18.33 -4.15 -6.20
C LEU A 10 -18.18 -3.04 -7.25
N GLU A 11 -17.07 -3.00 -7.99
CA GLU A 11 -16.87 -2.03 -9.09
C GLU A 11 -17.90 -2.20 -10.21
N ARG A 12 -18.21 -3.46 -10.55
CA ARG A 12 -19.19 -3.81 -11.58
C ARG A 12 -20.63 -3.81 -11.06
N PHE A 13 -20.84 -3.56 -9.76
CA PHE A 13 -22.17 -3.58 -9.16
C PHE A 13 -23.03 -2.46 -9.73
N ASP A 14 -24.19 -2.84 -10.27
CA ASP A 14 -25.22 -1.91 -10.74
C ASP A 14 -26.41 -1.93 -9.79
N GLY A 15 -26.61 -0.80 -9.10
CA GLY A 15 -27.73 -0.54 -8.22
C GLY A 15 -29.07 -0.48 -8.95
N GLY A 16 -29.12 -0.41 -10.29
CA GLY A 16 -30.36 -0.42 -11.05
C GLY A 16 -31.30 0.73 -10.69
N GLY A 17 -30.73 1.89 -10.36
CA GLY A 17 -31.45 3.07 -9.85
C GLY A 17 -31.60 3.13 -8.33
N THR A 18 -31.21 2.09 -7.60
CA THR A 18 -31.09 2.12 -6.13
C THR A 18 -29.71 2.56 -5.69
N ARG A 19 -29.63 3.13 -4.48
CA ARG A 19 -28.37 3.59 -3.87
C ARG A 19 -27.80 2.52 -2.94
N VAL A 20 -26.47 2.52 -2.82
CA VAL A 20 -25.65 1.67 -1.98
C VAL A 20 -25.15 2.52 -0.80
N LEU A 21 -25.30 1.99 0.41
CA LEU A 21 -24.63 2.52 1.59
C LEU A 21 -23.22 1.95 1.63
N SER A 22 -22.22 2.82 1.53
CA SER A 22 -20.82 2.52 1.83
C SER A 22 -20.47 3.18 3.15
N ALA A 23 -20.04 2.41 4.15
CA ALA A 23 -19.60 2.93 5.44
C ALA A 23 -18.20 2.44 5.79
N TYR A 24 -17.35 3.36 6.21
CA TYR A 24 -16.01 3.15 6.72
C TYR A 24 -15.99 3.68 8.14
N LEU A 25 -15.62 2.84 9.11
CA LEU A 25 -15.67 3.20 10.52
C LEU A 25 -14.37 2.81 11.21
N ASP A 26 -13.82 3.75 11.95
CA ASP A 26 -12.79 3.52 12.94
C ASP A 26 -13.39 2.70 14.08
N VAL A 27 -12.85 1.50 14.29
CA VAL A 27 -13.26 0.57 15.33
C VAL A 27 -12.07 0.17 16.19
N GLN A 28 -11.12 1.06 16.40
CA GLN A 28 -10.02 0.85 17.35
C GLN A 28 -10.54 0.45 18.74
N PRO A 29 -9.74 -0.28 19.56
CA PRO A 29 -10.17 -0.77 20.87
C PRO A 29 -10.81 0.29 21.77
N GLU A 30 -10.30 1.51 21.76
CA GLU A 30 -10.81 2.66 22.49
C GLU A 30 -12.24 3.02 22.06
N ALA A 31 -12.50 3.03 20.75
CA ALA A 31 -13.82 3.27 20.19
C ALA A 31 -14.79 2.12 20.51
N GLN A 32 -14.30 0.87 20.51
CA GLN A 32 -15.12 -0.30 20.87
C GLN A 32 -15.52 -0.30 22.35
N LEU A 33 -14.63 0.10 23.25
CA LEU A 33 -14.89 0.16 24.69
C LEU A 33 -15.95 1.20 25.06
N THR A 34 -15.92 2.34 24.38
CA THR A 34 -16.87 3.45 24.61
C THR A 34 -18.16 3.32 23.80
N GLY A 35 -18.16 2.46 22.78
CA GLY A 35 -19.25 2.36 21.81
C GLY A 35 -19.33 3.56 20.86
N SER A 36 -18.30 4.40 20.80
CA SER A 36 -18.30 5.64 20.02
C SER A 36 -18.47 5.40 18.52
N TYR A 37 -17.95 4.29 17.98
CA TYR A 37 -18.10 3.95 16.56
C TYR A 37 -19.57 3.84 16.11
N ARG A 38 -20.48 3.40 17.01
CA ARG A 38 -21.93 3.34 16.72
C ARG A 38 -22.54 4.74 16.73
N VAL A 39 -22.06 5.62 17.61
CA VAL A 39 -22.51 7.02 17.67
C VAL A 39 -22.08 7.75 16.40
N GLU A 40 -20.80 7.64 16.05
CA GLU A 40 -20.22 8.18 14.81
C GLU A 40 -20.97 7.69 13.56
N PHE A 41 -21.28 6.39 13.48
CA PHE A 41 -22.11 5.87 12.39
C PHE A 41 -23.48 6.55 12.31
N ASN A 42 -24.18 6.70 13.43
CA ASN A 42 -25.50 7.33 13.44
C ASN A 42 -25.43 8.83 13.10
N ASP A 43 -24.36 9.52 13.50
CA ASP A 43 -24.11 10.91 13.14
C ASP A 43 -23.85 11.06 11.63
N LEU A 44 -23.04 10.16 11.04
CA LEU A 44 -22.83 10.10 9.59
C LEU A 44 -24.13 9.81 8.81
N VAL A 45 -24.97 8.90 9.31
CA VAL A 45 -26.29 8.63 8.71
C VAL A 45 -27.17 9.87 8.74
N LYS A 46 -27.15 10.63 9.85
CA LYS A 46 -27.91 11.88 9.98
C LYS A 46 -27.41 12.95 9.00
N GLU A 47 -26.10 13.15 8.91
CA GLU A 47 -25.48 14.08 7.97
C GLU A 47 -25.83 13.74 6.51
N ALA A 48 -25.77 12.46 6.15
CA ALA A 48 -26.16 12.01 4.81
C ALA A 48 -27.66 12.24 4.56
N SER A 49 -28.53 11.94 5.53
CA SER A 49 -29.98 12.11 5.45
C SER A 49 -30.40 13.55 5.16
N ASP A 50 -29.70 14.54 5.74
CA ASP A 50 -30.01 15.96 5.57
C ASP A 50 -29.88 16.43 4.12
N ARG A 51 -29.04 15.77 3.32
CA ARG A 51 -28.77 16.08 1.90
C ARG A 51 -29.70 15.35 0.93
N LEU A 52 -30.55 14.45 1.43
CA LEU A 52 -31.39 13.56 0.62
C LEU A 52 -32.86 13.99 0.57
N THR A 53 -33.55 13.58 -0.49
CA THR A 53 -35.01 13.71 -0.62
C THR A 53 -35.74 12.73 0.31
N LYS A 54 -37.03 12.99 0.59
CA LYS A 54 -37.85 12.10 1.46
C LYS A 54 -37.80 10.60 1.10
N PRO A 55 -37.96 10.16 -0.17
CA PRO A 55 -37.87 8.74 -0.51
C PRO A 55 -36.46 8.17 -0.25
N GLU A 56 -35.42 8.92 -0.62
CA GLU A 56 -34.02 8.50 -0.40
C GLU A 56 -33.66 8.38 1.09
N ARG A 57 -34.25 9.22 1.94
CA ARG A 57 -34.09 9.09 3.41
C ARG A 57 -34.69 7.80 3.95
N ALA A 58 -35.82 7.35 3.40
CA ALA A 58 -36.42 6.08 3.80
C ALA A 58 -35.53 4.90 3.37
N ASP A 59 -34.94 4.98 2.17
CA ASP A 59 -33.97 4.00 1.70
C ASP A 59 -32.71 3.95 2.56
N LEU A 60 -32.11 5.11 2.85
CA LEU A 60 -30.95 5.21 3.75
C LEU A 60 -31.27 4.64 5.13
N THR A 61 -32.44 4.97 5.68
CA THR A 61 -32.89 4.47 7.00
C THR A 61 -32.99 2.94 7.02
N ARG A 62 -33.49 2.33 5.94
CA ARG A 62 -33.53 0.87 5.79
C ARG A 62 -32.13 0.26 5.81
N GLU A 63 -31.20 0.80 5.02
CA GLU A 63 -29.82 0.29 4.98
C GLU A 63 -29.11 0.49 6.33
N ALA A 64 -29.27 1.65 6.97
CA ALA A 64 -28.73 1.94 8.30
C ALA A 64 -29.30 1.01 9.38
N GLY A 65 -30.58 0.63 9.28
CA GLY A 65 -31.19 -0.37 10.15
C GLY A 65 -30.48 -1.73 10.04
N ARG A 66 -30.17 -2.17 8.82
CA ARG A 66 -29.44 -3.43 8.56
C ARG A 66 -28.03 -3.41 9.15
N VAL A 67 -27.34 -2.27 9.09
CA VAL A 67 -26.04 -2.05 9.74
C VAL A 67 -26.15 -2.11 11.26
N ASN A 68 -27.15 -1.46 11.84
CA ASN A 68 -27.38 -1.49 13.28
C ASN A 68 -27.70 -2.92 13.79
N GLU A 69 -28.51 -3.68 13.06
CA GLU A 69 -28.75 -5.10 13.39
C GLU A 69 -27.45 -5.93 13.33
N TRP A 70 -26.55 -5.61 12.40
CA TRP A 70 -25.25 -6.28 12.35
C TRP A 70 -24.40 -5.94 13.57
N PHE A 71 -24.38 -4.68 14.03
CA PHE A 71 -23.70 -4.30 15.27
C PHE A 71 -24.25 -5.04 16.49
N ASP A 72 -25.57 -5.19 16.57
CA ASP A 72 -26.20 -5.90 17.70
C ASP A 72 -25.81 -7.39 17.72
N ARG A 73 -25.61 -8.01 16.56
CA ARG A 73 -25.13 -9.39 16.44
C ARG A 73 -23.61 -9.53 16.62
N ASN A 74 -22.85 -8.47 16.35
CA ASN A 74 -21.39 -8.47 16.32
C ASN A 74 -20.83 -7.34 17.20
N ALA A 75 -21.03 -7.47 18.51
CA ALA A 75 -20.72 -6.42 19.49
C ALA A 75 -19.25 -5.95 19.49
N ARG A 76 -18.32 -6.75 18.95
CA ARG A 76 -16.89 -6.44 18.83
C ARG A 76 -16.35 -6.84 17.46
N PRO A 77 -16.35 -5.91 16.48
CA PRO A 77 -15.70 -6.13 15.19
C PRO A 77 -14.22 -6.49 15.37
N SER A 78 -13.74 -7.48 14.64
CA SER A 78 -12.35 -7.94 14.73
C SER A 78 -11.44 -7.11 13.83
N GLY A 79 -10.78 -6.07 14.36
CA GLY A 79 -9.86 -5.23 13.58
C GLY A 79 -9.76 -3.82 14.15
N LEU A 80 -9.10 -2.94 13.39
CA LEU A 80 -9.00 -1.51 13.70
C LEU A 80 -9.93 -0.66 12.82
N GLY A 81 -10.35 -1.18 11.67
CA GLY A 81 -11.27 -0.54 10.75
C GLY A 81 -12.37 -1.49 10.27
N LEU A 82 -13.52 -0.93 9.95
CA LEU A 82 -14.70 -1.66 9.48
C LEU A 82 -15.22 -1.02 8.19
N ILE A 83 -15.42 -1.86 7.17
CA ILE A 83 -15.92 -1.47 5.86
C ILE A 83 -17.21 -2.23 5.60
N ILE A 84 -18.29 -1.52 5.27
CA ILE A 84 -19.61 -2.11 5.00
C ILE A 84 -20.17 -1.56 3.69
N PHE A 85 -20.66 -2.46 2.84
CA PHE A 85 -21.49 -2.14 1.69
C PHE A 85 -22.86 -2.79 1.84
N SER A 86 -23.92 -2.00 1.78
CA SER A 86 -25.30 -2.49 1.87
C SER A 86 -26.18 -1.93 0.76
N CYS A 87 -26.91 -2.82 0.10
CA CYS A 87 -28.03 -2.48 -0.77
C CYS A 87 -29.06 -3.61 -0.71
N ALA A 88 -30.03 -3.50 0.21
CA ALA A 88 -31.06 -4.52 0.40
C ALA A 88 -31.89 -4.81 -0.87
N PRO A 89 -32.32 -3.82 -1.69
CA PRO A 89 -33.10 -4.08 -2.90
C PRO A 89 -32.40 -4.94 -3.96
N ARG A 90 -31.06 -5.03 -3.88
CA ARG A 90 -30.20 -5.73 -4.84
C ARG A 90 -29.38 -6.85 -4.17
N ASP A 91 -29.76 -7.22 -2.95
CA ASP A 91 -29.13 -8.26 -2.12
C ASP A 91 -27.59 -8.10 -1.96
N LEU A 92 -27.12 -6.85 -1.87
CA LEU A 92 -25.73 -6.58 -1.54
C LEU A 92 -25.58 -6.50 -0.02
N TRP A 93 -24.69 -7.33 0.52
CA TRP A 93 -24.23 -7.24 1.91
C TRP A 93 -22.79 -7.70 2.00
N VAL A 94 -21.88 -6.75 2.19
CA VAL A 94 -20.45 -7.02 2.35
C VAL A 94 -19.98 -6.32 3.60
N VAL A 95 -19.31 -7.07 4.48
CA VAL A 95 -18.68 -6.54 5.68
C VAL A 95 -17.26 -7.03 5.72
N ASP A 96 -16.31 -6.12 5.91
CA ASP A 96 -14.91 -6.44 6.02
C ASP A 96 -14.26 -5.70 7.19
N CYS A 97 -13.60 -6.45 8.06
CA CYS A 97 -12.80 -5.87 9.12
C CYS A 97 -11.33 -5.88 8.70
N VAL A 98 -10.67 -4.74 8.81
CA VAL A 98 -9.30 -4.52 8.36
C VAL A 98 -8.36 -4.25 9.55
N PRO A 99 -7.08 -4.65 9.44
CA PRO A 99 -6.10 -4.49 10.52
C PRO A 99 -5.56 -3.06 10.67
N VAL A 100 -6.11 -2.10 9.90
CA VAL A 100 -5.72 -0.69 9.87
C VAL A 100 -6.90 0.17 10.24
N ALA A 101 -6.65 1.28 10.94
CA ALA A 101 -7.69 2.27 11.19
C ALA A 101 -8.13 2.87 9.85
N VAL A 102 -9.42 3.16 9.73
CA VAL A 102 -10.00 3.82 8.56
C VAL A 102 -10.68 5.09 9.01
N ARG A 103 -10.65 6.12 8.17
CA ARG A 103 -11.37 7.36 8.47
C ARG A 103 -12.89 7.09 8.46
N ASN A 104 -13.58 7.60 9.47
CA ASN A 104 -15.05 7.62 9.52
C ASN A 104 -15.59 8.32 8.27
N HIS A 105 -16.34 7.58 7.45
CA HIS A 105 -16.92 8.06 6.21
C HIS A 105 -18.17 7.26 5.84
N LEU A 106 -19.18 7.94 5.31
CA LEU A 106 -20.39 7.32 4.79
C LEU A 106 -20.78 7.96 3.46
N ALA A 107 -21.00 7.13 2.46
CA ALA A 107 -21.55 7.52 1.18
C ALA A 107 -22.85 6.75 0.91
N PHE A 108 -23.83 7.42 0.30
CA PHE A 108 -25.08 6.81 -0.12
C PHE A 108 -25.36 7.13 -1.60
N GLU A 109 -24.74 6.34 -2.46
CA GLU A 109 -24.57 6.66 -3.88
C GLU A 109 -25.07 5.55 -4.80
N THR A 110 -25.22 5.83 -6.10
CA THR A 110 -25.70 4.83 -7.08
C THR A 110 -24.73 3.67 -7.32
N LYS A 111 -23.48 3.82 -6.89
CA LYS A 111 -22.43 2.79 -6.92
C LYS A 111 -21.78 2.68 -5.55
N PRO A 112 -21.22 1.51 -5.19
CA PRO A 112 -20.37 1.40 -4.02
C PRO A 112 -19.22 2.41 -4.11
N ASP A 113 -19.07 3.27 -3.10
CA ASP A 113 -17.90 4.12 -2.96
C ASP A 113 -16.71 3.24 -2.53
N LEU A 114 -15.76 3.02 -3.44
CA LEU A 114 -14.59 2.18 -3.22
C LEU A 114 -13.32 2.98 -2.92
N ALA A 115 -13.39 4.32 -2.84
CA ALA A 115 -12.21 5.17 -2.70
C ALA A 115 -11.34 4.74 -1.50
N GLY A 116 -11.97 4.53 -0.33
CA GLY A 116 -11.25 4.08 0.87
C GLY A 116 -10.68 2.67 0.76
N VAL A 117 -11.29 1.76 -0.03
CA VAL A 117 -10.71 0.42 -0.26
C VAL A 117 -9.48 0.52 -1.16
N LEU A 118 -9.58 1.32 -2.23
CA LEU A 118 -8.50 1.52 -3.19
C LEU A 118 -7.30 2.20 -2.54
N GLU A 119 -7.53 3.20 -1.68
CA GLU A 119 -6.49 3.85 -0.88
C GLU A 119 -5.73 2.84 -0.02
N LEU A 120 -6.44 1.97 0.71
CA LEU A 120 -5.81 0.91 1.50
C LEU A 120 -5.02 -0.10 0.66
N THR A 121 -5.44 -0.37 -0.58
CA THR A 121 -4.71 -1.29 -1.47
C THR A 121 -3.51 -0.65 -2.15
N ASP A 122 -3.49 0.68 -2.31
CA ASP A 122 -2.34 1.41 -2.85
C ASP A 122 -1.27 1.61 -1.76
N GLU A 123 -1.71 1.88 -0.52
CA GLU A 123 -0.82 2.12 0.63
C GLU A 123 -0.12 0.85 1.12
N TYR A 124 -0.82 -0.30 1.13
CA TYR A 124 -0.31 -1.53 1.73
C TYR A 124 -0.19 -2.66 0.72
N GLU A 125 1.05 -3.05 0.40
CA GLU A 125 1.32 -4.26 -0.38
C GLU A 125 0.90 -5.51 0.42
N ARG A 126 0.30 -6.50 -0.27
CA ARG A 126 -0.04 -7.78 0.34
C ARG A 126 1.01 -8.83 0.02
N PHE A 127 1.54 -9.45 1.07
CA PHE A 127 2.50 -10.55 0.94
C PHE A 127 1.79 -11.88 1.13
N ALA A 128 2.10 -12.86 0.28
CA ALA A 128 1.84 -14.27 0.59
C ALA A 128 3.12 -14.91 1.13
N VAL A 129 2.98 -15.77 2.13
CA VAL A 129 4.08 -16.57 2.65
C VAL A 129 3.75 -18.05 2.48
N ALA A 130 4.64 -18.81 1.83
CA ALA A 130 4.55 -20.24 1.68
C ALA A 130 5.62 -20.92 2.53
N LEU A 131 5.25 -21.41 3.71
CA LEU A 131 6.12 -22.25 4.53
C LEU A 131 5.97 -23.70 4.09
N VAL A 132 7.02 -24.26 3.48
CA VAL A 132 7.01 -25.59 2.87
C VAL A 132 8.10 -26.51 3.39
N SER A 133 7.75 -27.78 3.55
CA SER A 133 8.68 -28.89 3.73
C SER A 133 8.44 -29.94 2.65
N LYS A 134 9.01 -31.13 2.81
CA LYS A 134 8.78 -32.27 1.91
C LYS A 134 7.34 -32.78 1.96
N ASP A 135 6.67 -32.63 3.11
CA ASP A 135 5.38 -33.27 3.42
C ASP A 135 4.34 -32.32 4.03
N LYS A 136 4.71 -31.08 4.40
CA LYS A 136 3.85 -30.09 5.03
C LYS A 136 3.93 -28.77 4.30
N ALA A 137 2.80 -28.08 4.22
CA ALA A 137 2.73 -26.71 3.75
C ALA A 137 1.76 -25.89 4.58
N ARG A 138 2.14 -24.64 4.85
CA ARG A 138 1.30 -23.62 5.48
C ARG A 138 1.39 -22.35 4.65
N LEU A 139 0.24 -21.81 4.28
CA LEU A 139 0.09 -20.61 3.45
C LEU A 139 -0.50 -19.49 4.28
N PHE A 140 0.13 -18.33 4.22
CA PHE A 140 -0.27 -17.14 4.96
C PHE A 140 -0.46 -15.96 4.01
N THR A 141 -1.26 -15.00 4.44
CA THR A 141 -1.22 -13.64 3.92
C THR A 141 -0.80 -12.69 5.01
N VAL A 142 0.12 -11.79 4.69
CA VAL A 142 0.51 -10.66 5.52
C VAL A 142 0.05 -9.39 4.83
N PHE A 143 -0.68 -8.55 5.56
CA PHE A 143 -1.19 -7.28 5.07
C PHE A 143 -1.21 -6.28 6.22
N ALA A 144 -0.61 -5.11 6.00
CA ALA A 144 -0.58 -4.00 6.95
C ALA A 144 -0.25 -4.45 8.39
N GLY A 145 0.86 -5.18 8.55
CA GLY A 145 1.32 -5.64 9.86
C GLY A 145 0.59 -6.87 10.45
N ALA A 146 -0.48 -7.36 9.82
CA ALA A 146 -1.24 -8.51 10.32
C ALA A 146 -1.02 -9.77 9.48
N ILE A 147 -0.96 -10.93 10.15
CA ILE A 147 -0.85 -12.25 9.51
C ILE A 147 -2.16 -13.04 9.64
N GLU A 148 -2.58 -13.65 8.52
CA GLU A 148 -3.71 -14.58 8.45
C GLU A 148 -3.21 -15.92 7.89
N GLU A 149 -3.40 -17.01 8.63
CA GLU A 149 -3.12 -18.37 8.12
C GLU A 149 -4.30 -18.85 7.29
N ILE A 150 -4.09 -19.00 5.98
CA ILE A 150 -5.16 -19.32 5.03
C ILE A 150 -5.37 -20.82 4.89
N GLU A 151 -4.28 -21.57 4.84
CA GLU A 151 -4.34 -23.02 4.62
C GLU A 151 -3.15 -23.73 5.26
N ALA A 152 -3.40 -24.88 5.87
CA ALA A 152 -2.37 -25.78 6.38
C ALA A 152 -2.71 -27.20 5.97
N PHE A 153 -1.76 -27.92 5.36
CA PHE A 153 -1.96 -29.31 4.98
C PHE A 153 -0.67 -30.13 5.10
N LYS A 154 -0.88 -31.43 5.31
CA LYS A 154 0.18 -32.44 5.38
C LYS A 154 -0.18 -33.60 4.44
N ASP A 155 0.76 -33.98 3.60
CA ASP A 155 0.64 -35.15 2.72
C ASP A 155 1.53 -36.29 3.24
N LEU A 156 1.15 -37.53 2.94
CA LEU A 156 1.92 -38.71 3.33
C LEU A 156 3.08 -38.92 2.35
N VAL A 157 4.29 -38.53 2.77
CA VAL A 157 5.53 -38.80 2.03
C VAL A 157 6.27 -39.95 2.72
N PRO A 158 6.46 -41.11 2.07
CA PRO A 158 7.22 -42.22 2.65
C PRO A 158 8.63 -41.76 3.02
N GLY A 159 9.13 -42.12 4.21
CA GLY A 159 10.47 -41.74 4.65
C GLY A 159 11.57 -42.35 3.79
N LYS A 160 12.72 -41.67 3.68
CA LYS A 160 13.92 -42.28 3.09
C LYS A 160 14.40 -43.42 3.99
N THR A 161 14.68 -44.58 3.40
CA THR A 161 15.24 -45.74 4.11
C THR A 161 16.64 -46.03 3.58
N ASP A 162 17.62 -46.11 4.49
CA ASP A 162 19.05 -46.32 4.17
C ASP A 162 19.41 -47.80 3.91
N ALA A 163 18.44 -48.66 3.63
CA ALA A 163 18.68 -50.08 3.38
C ALA A 163 19.19 -50.31 1.95
N GLY A 164 20.44 -50.76 1.79
CA GLY A 164 21.15 -50.86 0.51
C GLY A 164 20.59 -51.86 -0.52
N GLY A 165 20.85 -51.59 -1.81
CA GLY A 165 20.59 -52.50 -2.94
C GLY A 165 19.71 -51.90 -4.05
N ALA A 166 19.49 -52.63 -5.16
CA ALA A 166 18.71 -52.17 -6.34
C ALA A 166 17.26 -51.71 -6.01
N ARG A 167 16.70 -52.16 -4.88
CA ARG A 167 15.42 -51.71 -4.32
C ARG A 167 15.44 -50.25 -3.81
N GLN A 168 16.60 -49.66 -3.51
CA GLN A 168 16.73 -48.23 -3.17
C GLN A 168 16.29 -47.32 -4.30
N SER A 169 16.63 -47.66 -5.56
CA SER A 169 16.31 -46.79 -6.70
C SER A 169 14.79 -46.60 -6.87
N HIS A 170 13.99 -47.65 -6.64
CA HIS A 170 12.54 -47.58 -6.68
C HIS A 170 11.95 -46.84 -5.48
N VAL A 171 12.45 -47.07 -4.27
CA VAL A 171 11.97 -46.39 -3.05
C VAL A 171 12.31 -44.90 -3.06
N GLN A 172 13.52 -44.55 -3.52
CA GLN A 172 13.98 -43.17 -3.66
C GLN A 172 13.17 -42.39 -4.72
N ARG A 173 12.94 -43.00 -5.89
CA ARG A 173 12.06 -42.42 -6.92
C ARG A 173 10.62 -42.25 -6.43
N HIS A 174 10.10 -43.22 -5.67
CA HIS A 174 8.77 -43.13 -5.09
C HIS A 174 8.68 -41.99 -4.06
N HIS A 175 9.66 -41.85 -3.16
CA HIS A 175 9.75 -40.70 -2.25
C HIS A 175 9.78 -39.37 -3.03
N GLU A 176 10.67 -39.23 -4.02
CA GLU A 176 10.79 -38.00 -4.83
C GLU A 176 9.49 -37.67 -5.56
N LEU A 177 8.77 -38.68 -6.07
CA LEU A 177 7.48 -38.49 -6.70
C LEU A 177 6.42 -37.94 -5.74
N HIS A 178 6.38 -38.44 -4.50
CA HIS A 178 5.46 -37.94 -3.47
C HIS A 178 5.77 -36.49 -3.06
N VAL A 179 7.06 -36.13 -2.93
CA VAL A 179 7.46 -34.74 -2.69
C VAL A 179 7.04 -33.85 -3.86
N LEU A 180 7.27 -34.28 -5.09
CA LEU A 180 6.87 -33.54 -6.29
C LEU A 180 5.35 -33.31 -6.33
N TRP A 181 4.54 -34.32 -5.99
CA TRP A 181 3.08 -34.17 -5.91
C TRP A 181 2.65 -33.19 -4.81
N HIS A 182 3.27 -33.27 -3.64
CA HIS A 182 3.05 -32.32 -2.56
C HIS A 182 3.34 -30.88 -3.02
N LEU A 183 4.50 -30.63 -3.61
CA LEU A 183 4.87 -29.29 -4.08
C LEU A 183 3.96 -28.80 -5.22
N LYS A 184 3.53 -29.68 -6.14
CA LYS A 184 2.53 -29.32 -7.16
C LYS A 184 1.19 -28.90 -6.55
N LYS A 185 0.77 -29.56 -5.45
CA LYS A 185 -0.41 -29.15 -4.69
C LYS A 185 -0.21 -27.78 -4.04
N VAL A 186 0.96 -27.50 -3.48
CA VAL A 186 1.32 -26.15 -2.98
C VAL A 186 1.18 -25.09 -4.07
N VAL A 187 1.74 -25.34 -5.27
CA VAL A 187 1.63 -24.42 -6.42
C VAL A 187 0.17 -24.16 -6.79
N ALA A 188 -0.67 -25.19 -6.80
CA ALA A 188 -2.09 -25.06 -7.09
C ALA A 188 -2.80 -24.19 -6.03
N GLN A 189 -2.49 -24.37 -4.75
CA GLN A 189 -3.08 -23.55 -3.68
C GLN A 189 -2.57 -22.10 -3.71
N LEU A 190 -1.28 -21.87 -3.98
CA LEU A 190 -0.75 -20.52 -4.21
C LEU A 190 -1.43 -19.82 -5.39
N SER A 191 -1.69 -20.55 -6.47
CA SER A 191 -2.39 -20.03 -7.65
C SER A 191 -3.83 -19.63 -7.31
N LYS A 192 -4.55 -20.43 -6.50
CA LYS A 192 -5.89 -20.08 -6.01
C LYS A 192 -5.84 -18.89 -5.04
N LEU A 193 -4.85 -18.86 -4.15
CA LEU A 193 -4.66 -17.76 -3.21
C LEU A 193 -4.41 -16.44 -3.95
N ARG A 194 -3.60 -16.45 -5.02
CA ARG A 194 -3.38 -15.26 -5.85
C ARG A 194 -4.67 -14.78 -6.49
N ARG A 195 -5.50 -15.67 -7.03
CA ARG A 195 -6.79 -15.26 -7.63
C ARG A 195 -7.70 -14.61 -6.60
N ARG A 196 -7.84 -15.22 -5.42
CA ARG A 196 -8.76 -14.73 -4.37
C ARG A 196 -8.25 -13.48 -3.68
N ARG A 197 -7.03 -13.50 -3.13
CA ARG A 197 -6.51 -12.43 -2.25
C ARG A 197 -5.54 -11.47 -2.96
N ASN A 198 -5.12 -11.76 -4.19
CA ASN A 198 -4.27 -10.92 -5.04
C ASN A 198 -3.06 -10.33 -4.30
N PHE A 199 -2.17 -11.20 -3.79
CA PHE A 199 -0.93 -10.80 -3.13
C PHE A 199 0.13 -10.30 -4.12
N ASP A 200 0.76 -9.18 -3.84
CA ASP A 200 1.74 -8.51 -4.70
C ASP A 200 3.09 -9.21 -4.70
N ARG A 201 3.43 -9.81 -3.55
CA ARG A 201 4.74 -10.43 -3.28
C ARG A 201 4.57 -11.82 -2.69
N LEU A 202 5.51 -12.72 -2.97
CA LEU A 202 5.57 -14.08 -2.45
C LEU A 202 6.89 -14.30 -1.70
N ILE A 203 6.81 -14.73 -0.45
CA ILE A 203 7.94 -15.20 0.34
C ILE A 203 7.85 -16.72 0.44
N ILE A 204 8.91 -17.42 0.06
CA ILE A 204 9.00 -18.87 0.19
C ILE A 204 9.87 -19.19 1.39
N ALA A 205 9.35 -19.95 2.35
CA ALA A 205 10.04 -20.30 3.57
C ALA A 205 10.18 -21.82 3.70
N GLY A 206 11.34 -22.32 4.12
CA GLY A 206 11.53 -23.76 4.36
C GLY A 206 12.97 -24.25 4.22
N PRO A 207 13.19 -25.58 4.24
CA PRO A 207 14.47 -26.20 3.92
C PRO A 207 14.89 -25.92 2.46
N LEU A 208 16.19 -25.83 2.20
CA LEU A 208 16.74 -25.44 0.89
C LEU A 208 16.25 -26.36 -0.24
N GLU A 209 16.13 -27.65 0.02
CA GLU A 209 15.67 -28.62 -0.98
C GLU A 209 14.22 -28.34 -1.41
N ALA A 210 13.31 -28.20 -0.44
CA ALA A 210 11.89 -27.99 -0.70
C ALA A 210 11.63 -26.63 -1.37
N THR A 211 12.32 -25.57 -0.92
CA THR A 211 12.15 -24.23 -1.50
C THR A 211 12.73 -24.12 -2.90
N SER A 212 13.83 -24.82 -3.19
CA SER A 212 14.44 -24.84 -4.54
C SER A 212 13.55 -25.60 -5.53
N GLU A 213 13.04 -26.77 -5.15
CA GLU A 213 12.11 -27.54 -5.98
C GLU A 213 10.81 -26.77 -6.22
N LEU A 214 10.24 -26.14 -5.19
CA LEU A 214 9.03 -25.34 -5.34
C LEU A 214 9.23 -24.21 -6.36
N GLN A 215 10.34 -23.47 -6.28
CA GLN A 215 10.65 -22.38 -7.21
C GLN A 215 10.72 -22.82 -8.67
N GLN A 216 11.17 -24.05 -8.93
CA GLN A 216 11.21 -24.61 -10.28
C GLN A 216 9.81 -24.95 -10.81
N LEU A 217 8.88 -25.29 -9.92
CA LEU A 217 7.51 -25.66 -10.25
C LEU A 217 6.56 -24.46 -10.36
N LEU A 218 6.95 -23.30 -9.85
CA LEU A 218 6.12 -22.10 -9.90
C LEU A 218 5.86 -21.64 -11.34
N PRO A 219 4.60 -21.42 -11.73
CA PRO A 219 4.25 -20.73 -12.96
C PRO A 219 4.86 -19.34 -13.00
N HIS A 220 5.10 -18.81 -14.21
CA HIS A 220 5.72 -17.50 -14.41
C HIS A 220 5.06 -16.40 -13.56
N VAL A 221 3.72 -16.37 -13.52
CA VAL A 221 2.93 -15.39 -12.74
C VAL A 221 3.29 -15.39 -11.25
N LEU A 222 3.55 -16.55 -10.65
CA LEU A 222 3.98 -16.62 -9.24
C LEU A 222 5.47 -16.35 -9.10
N LYS A 223 6.28 -16.82 -10.06
CA LYS A 223 7.73 -16.69 -10.04
C LYS A 223 8.18 -15.22 -10.07
N THR A 224 7.52 -14.36 -10.85
CA THR A 224 7.83 -12.91 -10.89
C THR A 224 7.47 -12.17 -9.62
N ARG A 225 6.70 -12.79 -8.71
CA ARG A 225 6.30 -12.21 -7.42
C ARG A 225 7.18 -12.69 -6.27
N VAL A 226 8.06 -13.67 -6.50
CA VAL A 226 8.96 -14.17 -5.45
C VAL A 226 9.88 -13.03 -5.03
N ALA A 227 9.63 -12.50 -3.83
CA ALA A 227 10.35 -11.38 -3.26
C ALA A 227 11.52 -11.87 -2.40
N ALA A 228 11.37 -13.00 -1.73
CA ALA A 228 12.43 -13.61 -0.94
C ALA A 228 12.26 -15.13 -0.78
N VAL A 229 13.37 -15.81 -0.53
CA VAL A 229 13.42 -17.21 -0.13
C VAL A 229 14.19 -17.31 1.17
N ILE A 230 13.54 -17.79 2.23
CA ILE A 230 14.09 -17.83 3.58
C ILE A 230 14.16 -19.24 4.14
N ARG A 231 15.15 -19.47 5.01
CA ARG A 231 15.20 -20.70 5.80
C ARG A 231 14.28 -20.58 7.01
N ALA A 232 13.42 -21.58 7.18
CA ALA A 232 12.52 -21.69 8.32
C ALA A 232 12.22 -23.16 8.62
N GLY A 233 12.02 -23.48 9.90
CA GLY A 233 11.48 -24.77 10.32
C GLY A 233 9.99 -24.87 9.98
N ALA A 234 9.51 -26.08 9.69
CA ALA A 234 8.09 -26.32 9.36
C ALA A 234 7.14 -26.04 10.55
N ASP A 235 7.69 -25.94 11.75
CA ASP A 235 7.06 -25.66 13.04
C ASP A 235 7.12 -24.19 13.46
N ALA A 236 7.64 -23.29 12.60
CA ALA A 236 7.71 -21.86 12.89
C ALA A 236 6.32 -21.29 13.26
N THR A 237 6.25 -20.48 14.32
CA THR A 237 5.00 -19.89 14.79
C THR A 237 4.53 -18.76 13.87
N ASN A 238 3.25 -18.38 13.95
CA ASN A 238 2.69 -17.29 13.15
C ASN A 238 3.43 -15.98 13.41
N GLN A 239 3.80 -15.71 14.67
CA GLN A 239 4.59 -14.53 15.03
C GLN A 239 5.97 -14.54 14.38
N GLN A 240 6.68 -15.67 14.42
CA GLN A 240 8.01 -15.78 13.80
C GLN A 240 7.96 -15.59 12.27
N ILE A 241 6.87 -16.04 11.64
CA ILE A 241 6.65 -15.86 10.20
C ILE A 241 6.33 -14.38 9.90
N LEU A 242 5.47 -13.76 10.70
CA LEU A 242 5.14 -12.35 10.58
C LEU A 242 6.38 -11.47 10.74
N ASP A 243 7.17 -11.66 11.80
CA ASP A 243 8.36 -10.85 12.07
C ASP A 243 9.34 -10.88 10.88
N LYS A 244 9.57 -12.07 10.31
CA LYS A 244 10.41 -12.23 9.11
C LYS A 244 9.79 -11.60 7.86
N ALA A 245 8.48 -11.70 7.69
CA ALA A 245 7.80 -11.08 6.56
C ALA A 245 7.91 -9.55 6.62
N LEU A 246 7.69 -8.95 7.79
CA LEU A 246 7.85 -7.51 8.01
C LEU A 246 9.29 -7.04 7.84
N GLU A 247 10.28 -7.86 8.22
CA GLU A 247 11.68 -7.57 7.95
C GLU A 247 11.97 -7.50 6.44
N ILE A 248 11.45 -8.47 5.67
CA ILE A 248 11.59 -8.51 4.21
C ILE A 248 10.86 -7.34 3.56
N GLU A 249 9.65 -7.02 4.01
CA GLU A 249 8.86 -5.88 3.54
C GLU A 249 9.64 -4.57 3.68
N ARG A 250 10.16 -4.28 4.88
CA ARG A 250 11.01 -3.10 5.13
C ARG A 250 12.25 -3.06 4.24
N GLN A 251 12.88 -4.20 3.98
CA GLN A 251 14.05 -4.26 3.09
C GLN A 251 13.67 -3.93 1.64
N ILE A 252 12.54 -4.45 1.16
CA ILE A 252 12.02 -4.19 -0.19
C ILE A 252 11.65 -2.72 -0.36
N GLU A 253 10.99 -2.14 0.64
CA GLU A 253 10.66 -0.72 0.69
C GLU A 253 11.93 0.13 0.63
N ALA A 254 12.91 -0.13 1.51
CA ALA A 254 14.18 0.58 1.53
C ALA A 254 14.95 0.47 0.19
N ASP A 255 14.96 -0.71 -0.43
CA ASP A 255 15.56 -0.91 -1.75
C ASP A 255 14.79 -0.15 -2.85
N GLY A 256 13.47 -0.05 -2.71
CA GLY A 256 12.57 0.73 -3.57
C GLY A 256 12.85 2.22 -3.48
N GLU A 257 12.92 2.77 -2.26
CA GLU A 257 13.28 4.17 -2.00
C GLU A 257 14.65 4.52 -2.61
N VAL A 258 15.66 3.66 -2.42
CA VAL A 258 17.01 3.88 -3.00
C VAL A 258 16.96 3.89 -4.53
N ARG A 259 16.21 2.97 -5.15
CA ARG A 259 16.02 2.95 -6.61
C ARG A 259 15.34 4.22 -7.11
N LEU A 260 14.27 4.66 -6.44
CA LEU A 260 13.55 5.88 -6.76
C LEU A 260 14.47 7.10 -6.68
N VAL A 261 15.24 7.24 -5.59
CA VAL A 261 16.17 8.37 -5.42
C VAL A 261 17.23 8.37 -6.52
N ASN A 262 17.82 7.21 -6.85
CA ASN A 262 18.79 7.13 -7.94
C ASN A 262 18.16 7.52 -9.28
N GLU A 263 16.95 7.04 -9.59
CA GLU A 263 16.22 7.40 -10.80
C GLU A 263 15.99 8.92 -10.88
N VAL A 264 15.53 9.56 -9.80
CA VAL A 264 15.32 11.01 -9.80
C VAL A 264 16.64 11.75 -10.02
N ILE A 265 17.72 11.36 -9.35
CA ILE A 265 19.03 12.00 -9.49
C ILE A 265 19.56 11.84 -10.92
N GLU A 266 19.45 10.65 -11.51
CA GLU A 266 19.90 10.38 -12.88
C GLU A 266 19.09 11.14 -13.94
N MET A 267 17.78 11.29 -13.71
CA MET A 267 16.89 12.02 -14.61
C MET A 267 16.92 13.54 -14.40
N ALA A 268 17.58 14.01 -13.34
CA ALA A 268 17.70 15.44 -13.04
C ALA A 268 18.74 16.09 -13.95
N GLY A 269 18.28 17.04 -14.77
CA GLY A 269 19.11 17.75 -15.73
C GLY A 269 18.29 18.62 -16.67
N ALA A 270 18.95 19.49 -17.44
CA ALA A 270 18.27 20.33 -18.44
C ALA A 270 17.59 19.45 -19.50
N GLY A 271 16.27 19.61 -19.68
CA GLY A 271 15.46 18.75 -20.56
C GLY A 271 15.16 17.34 -20.00
N GLY A 272 15.62 17.04 -18.79
CA GLY A 272 15.27 15.82 -18.06
C GLY A 272 13.83 15.83 -17.58
N ARG A 273 13.33 14.72 -17.03
CA ARG A 273 11.95 14.64 -16.49
C ARG A 273 11.94 14.56 -14.97
N ALA A 274 12.94 15.16 -14.33
CA ALA A 274 13.05 15.21 -12.89
C ALA A 274 13.77 16.49 -12.42
N THR A 275 13.49 16.89 -11.18
CA THR A 275 14.24 17.91 -10.46
C THR A 275 14.90 17.30 -9.23
N CYS A 276 16.10 17.77 -8.91
CA CYS A 276 16.82 17.41 -7.69
C CYS A 276 17.30 18.71 -7.03
N GLY A 277 16.96 18.93 -5.77
CA GLY A 277 17.16 20.21 -5.08
C GLY A 277 15.84 20.86 -4.65
N ILE A 278 15.86 21.59 -3.53
CA ILE A 278 14.70 22.32 -3.01
C ILE A 278 14.18 23.34 -4.03
N ALA A 279 15.04 24.26 -4.48
CA ALA A 279 14.63 25.36 -5.38
C ALA A 279 13.97 24.87 -6.69
N PRO A 280 14.59 23.98 -7.50
CA PRO A 280 13.96 23.52 -8.73
C PRO A 280 12.69 22.70 -8.46
N THR A 281 12.62 21.96 -7.35
CA THR A 281 11.42 21.21 -6.97
C THR A 281 10.26 22.13 -6.57
N LEU A 282 10.51 23.20 -5.82
CA LEU A 282 9.49 24.20 -5.49
C LEU A 282 9.01 24.97 -6.72
N GLU A 283 9.91 25.20 -7.68
CA GLU A 283 9.53 25.79 -8.97
C GLU A 283 8.66 24.83 -9.79
N ALA A 284 8.97 23.53 -9.80
CA ALA A 284 8.17 22.51 -10.45
C ALA A 284 6.76 22.42 -9.85
N LEU A 285 6.67 22.49 -8.51
CA LEU A 285 5.41 22.57 -7.79
C LEU A 285 4.63 23.84 -8.14
N TRP A 286 5.30 24.97 -8.33
CA TRP A 286 4.60 26.20 -8.69
C TRP A 286 3.96 26.14 -10.07
N ILE A 287 4.63 25.55 -11.05
CA ILE A 287 4.08 25.37 -12.42
C ILE A 287 3.10 24.20 -12.54
N GLY A 288 2.99 23.34 -11.52
CA GLY A 288 2.06 22.20 -11.50
C GLY A 288 2.53 20.97 -12.28
N ASP A 289 3.83 20.84 -12.52
CA ASP A 289 4.41 19.76 -13.34
C ASP A 289 4.85 18.53 -12.52
N VAL A 290 4.66 18.55 -11.20
CA VAL A 290 5.07 17.43 -10.34
C VAL A 290 4.12 16.24 -10.52
N ARG A 291 4.71 15.09 -10.84
CA ARG A 291 4.05 13.78 -10.87
C ARG A 291 4.26 13.04 -9.55
N VAL A 292 5.51 12.99 -9.08
CA VAL A 292 5.89 12.37 -7.80
C VAL A 292 6.83 13.32 -7.09
N LEU A 293 6.45 13.80 -5.91
CA LEU A 293 7.33 14.55 -5.01
C LEU A 293 8.05 13.53 -4.11
N VAL A 294 9.38 13.61 -4.05
CA VAL A 294 10.22 12.77 -3.18
C VAL A 294 10.84 13.65 -2.11
N VAL A 295 10.55 13.35 -0.84
CA VAL A 295 10.99 14.17 0.30
C VAL A 295 11.61 13.27 1.36
N VAL A 296 12.67 13.74 2.00
CA VAL A 296 13.22 13.08 3.19
C VAL A 296 12.20 13.14 4.33
N ASP A 297 11.89 11.99 4.91
CA ASP A 297 10.97 11.93 6.05
C ASP A 297 11.50 12.75 7.24
N GLY A 298 10.62 13.52 7.87
CA GLY A 298 10.95 14.41 8.98
C GLY A 298 11.82 15.62 8.63
N ALA A 299 12.10 15.89 7.35
CA ALA A 299 12.84 17.08 6.93
C ALA A 299 11.96 18.33 7.11
N THR A 300 12.23 19.08 8.19
CA THR A 300 11.59 20.38 8.43
C THR A 300 12.45 21.51 7.88
N GLN A 301 11.81 22.44 7.19
CA GLN A 301 12.52 23.61 6.68
C GLN A 301 11.66 24.86 6.76
N ASN A 302 12.23 25.95 7.29
CA ASN A 302 11.56 27.24 7.28
C ASN A 302 11.51 27.81 5.86
N GLY A 303 10.39 28.42 5.52
CA GLY A 303 10.21 29.07 4.24
C GLY A 303 9.11 30.11 4.28
N ASN A 304 8.82 30.69 3.12
CA ASN A 304 7.74 31.63 2.92
C ASN A 304 6.83 31.16 1.79
N GLU A 305 5.56 31.50 1.90
CA GLU A 305 4.56 31.29 0.86
C GLU A 305 4.00 32.64 0.40
N CYS A 306 3.86 32.80 -0.92
CA CYS A 306 3.19 33.96 -1.48
C CYS A 306 1.67 33.72 -1.51
N PRO A 307 0.84 34.55 -0.85
CA PRO A 307 -0.61 34.38 -0.88
C PRO A 307 -1.23 34.66 -2.26
N ASN A 308 -0.52 35.39 -3.14
CA ASN A 308 -1.02 35.78 -4.45
C ASN A 308 -0.80 34.70 -5.52
N CYS A 309 0.46 34.32 -5.78
CA CYS A 309 0.79 33.33 -6.81
C CYS A 309 1.10 31.94 -6.24
N ARG A 310 0.99 31.77 -4.92
CA ARG A 310 1.22 30.51 -4.20
C ARG A 310 2.62 29.92 -4.34
N TYR A 311 3.60 30.69 -4.81
CA TYR A 311 4.98 30.26 -4.90
C TYR A 311 5.58 30.01 -3.50
N LEU A 312 6.24 28.87 -3.34
CA LEU A 312 6.92 28.45 -2.12
C LEU A 312 8.41 28.76 -2.26
N GLN A 313 9.00 29.34 -1.22
CA GLN A 313 10.41 29.75 -1.23
C GLN A 313 11.09 29.34 0.08
N ARG A 314 12.32 28.84 -0.03
CA ARG A 314 13.16 28.55 1.14
C ARG A 314 13.65 29.83 1.81
N GLY A 315 13.70 29.80 3.15
CA GLY A 315 14.17 30.91 3.97
C GLY A 315 13.14 32.02 4.15
N SER A 316 13.55 33.09 4.84
CA SER A 316 12.69 34.24 5.11
C SER A 316 12.92 35.32 4.06
N VAL A 317 12.10 35.32 3.01
CA VAL A 317 12.15 36.30 1.91
C VAL A 317 10.87 37.11 1.92
N PRO A 318 10.85 38.40 2.30
CA PRO A 318 9.61 39.15 2.52
C PRO A 318 8.80 39.41 1.24
N THR A 319 9.43 39.35 0.06
CA THR A 319 8.83 39.68 -1.23
C THR A 319 8.95 38.51 -2.19
N CYS A 320 7.86 38.13 -2.85
CA CYS A 320 7.81 37.01 -3.77
C CYS A 320 8.64 37.31 -5.04
N PRO A 321 9.60 36.45 -5.43
CA PRO A 321 10.42 36.68 -6.62
C PRO A 321 9.65 36.50 -7.94
N LYS A 322 8.46 35.86 -7.91
CA LYS A 322 7.65 35.60 -9.12
C LYS A 322 6.63 36.68 -9.42
N CYS A 323 6.04 37.32 -8.40
CA CYS A 323 4.98 38.32 -8.61
C CYS A 323 5.15 39.63 -7.82
N GLY A 324 6.18 39.76 -7.00
CA GLY A 324 6.47 40.98 -6.22
C GLY A 324 5.57 41.22 -5.00
N ALA A 325 4.59 40.36 -4.72
CA ALA A 325 3.73 40.50 -3.55
C ALA A 325 4.46 40.14 -2.24
N ALA A 326 4.00 40.69 -1.11
CA ALA A 326 4.49 40.31 0.21
C ALA A 326 4.17 38.84 0.50
N THR A 327 5.14 38.11 1.05
CA THR A 327 4.97 36.71 1.46
C THR A 327 4.71 36.60 2.96
N HIS A 328 4.12 35.49 3.40
CA HIS A 328 4.04 35.15 4.81
C HIS A 328 4.95 33.96 5.13
N ALA A 329 5.43 33.92 6.37
CA ALA A 329 6.23 32.80 6.85
C ALA A 329 5.42 31.51 6.92
N VAL A 330 6.13 30.40 6.72
CA VAL A 330 5.65 29.03 6.83
C VAL A 330 6.62 28.27 7.71
N HIS A 331 6.08 27.59 8.72
CA HIS A 331 6.87 26.85 9.72
C HIS A 331 7.46 25.55 9.16
N ASP A 332 6.81 24.94 8.18
CA ASP A 332 7.29 23.73 7.52
C ASP A 332 7.01 23.77 6.02
N LEU A 333 8.04 24.16 5.27
CA LEU A 333 8.05 24.23 3.82
C LEU A 333 7.85 22.84 3.19
N GLY A 334 8.37 21.78 3.81
CA GLY A 334 8.19 20.41 3.35
C GLY A 334 6.73 20.01 3.45
N HIS A 335 6.11 20.24 4.61
CA HIS A 335 4.68 19.99 4.79
C HIS A 335 3.82 20.79 3.80
N ARG A 336 4.15 22.06 3.52
CA ARG A 336 3.43 22.85 2.51
C ARG A 336 3.66 22.35 1.08
N ALA A 337 4.87 21.90 0.75
CA ALA A 337 5.19 21.31 -0.55
C ALA A 337 4.40 20.01 -0.78
N VAL A 338 4.30 19.14 0.24
CA VAL A 338 3.47 17.93 0.24
C VAL A 338 2.00 18.29 -0.03
N GLY A 339 1.45 19.26 0.72
CA GLY A 339 0.08 19.73 0.49
C GLY A 339 -0.14 20.22 -0.94
N ARG A 340 0.82 20.98 -1.51
CA ARG A 340 0.73 21.47 -2.89
C ARG A 340 0.79 20.35 -3.92
N ALA A 341 1.64 19.34 -3.73
CA ALA A 341 1.71 18.20 -4.64
C ALA A 341 0.38 17.44 -4.68
N LEU A 342 -0.23 17.20 -3.51
CA LEU A 342 -1.52 16.53 -3.40
C LEU A 342 -2.66 17.35 -4.04
N GLU A 343 -2.69 18.68 -3.83
CA GLU A 343 -3.63 19.60 -4.49
C GLU A 343 -3.54 19.52 -6.04
N GLN A 344 -2.38 19.14 -6.57
CA GLN A 344 -2.10 19.00 -8.00
C GLN A 344 -2.25 17.56 -8.51
N SER A 345 -2.84 16.68 -7.70
CA SER A 345 -2.96 15.24 -8.00
C SER A 345 -1.60 14.59 -8.30
N GLY A 346 -0.54 15.05 -7.65
CA GLY A 346 0.77 14.40 -7.61
C GLY A 346 0.84 13.39 -6.46
N ARG A 347 1.69 12.38 -6.61
CA ARG A 347 2.03 11.45 -5.52
C ARG A 347 3.14 12.03 -4.65
N VAL A 348 3.21 11.57 -3.41
CA VAL A 348 4.27 11.95 -2.46
C VAL A 348 4.91 10.68 -1.94
N GLU A 349 6.23 10.61 -2.01
CA GLU A 349 7.03 9.48 -1.53
C GLU A 349 8.01 10.00 -0.48
N PHE A 350 7.92 9.46 0.74
CA PHE A 350 8.85 9.78 1.81
C PHE A 350 10.00 8.78 1.80
N VAL A 351 11.24 9.27 1.87
CA VAL A 351 12.42 8.42 1.87
C VAL A 351 13.16 8.47 3.21
N ARG A 352 13.73 7.33 3.61
CA ARG A 352 14.40 7.12 4.89
C ARG A 352 15.79 6.49 4.70
N GLY A 353 16.53 6.37 5.81
CA GLY A 353 17.80 5.65 5.85
C GLY A 353 18.79 6.05 4.75
N ARG A 354 19.23 5.08 3.94
CA ARG A 354 20.21 5.29 2.87
C ARG A 354 19.68 6.21 1.77
N ALA A 355 18.42 6.02 1.34
CA ALA A 355 17.80 6.84 0.31
C ALA A 355 17.73 8.31 0.75
N ALA A 356 17.35 8.54 2.01
CA ALA A 356 17.35 9.88 2.61
C ALA A 356 18.73 10.54 2.61
N GLN A 357 19.79 9.80 2.98
CA GLN A 357 21.17 10.32 2.96
C GLN A 357 21.62 10.70 1.54
N GLN A 358 21.31 9.86 0.54
CA GLN A 358 21.62 10.15 -0.86
C GLN A 358 20.88 11.39 -1.35
N LEU A 359 19.57 11.47 -1.10
CA LEU A 359 18.76 12.62 -1.51
C LEU A 359 19.16 13.91 -0.78
N SER A 360 19.52 13.81 0.50
CA SER A 360 20.02 14.96 1.28
C SER A 360 21.33 15.50 0.68
N THR A 361 22.22 14.61 0.26
CA THR A 361 23.52 14.98 -0.32
C THR A 361 23.37 15.58 -1.73
N ALA A 362 22.51 14.99 -2.56
CA ALA A 362 22.37 15.39 -3.96
C ALA A 362 21.37 16.54 -4.19
N GLY A 363 20.30 16.62 -3.39
CA GLY A 363 19.15 17.50 -3.62
C GLY A 363 18.61 18.18 -2.37
N GLU A 364 19.40 18.25 -1.30
CA GLU A 364 19.02 18.90 -0.04
C GLU A 364 17.71 18.35 0.56
N GLY A 365 17.39 17.09 0.27
CA GLY A 365 16.21 16.40 0.79
C GLY A 365 14.94 16.55 -0.04
N PHE A 366 15.00 17.21 -1.21
CA PHE A 366 13.86 17.40 -2.10
C PHE A 366 14.18 17.02 -3.54
N ALA A 367 13.25 16.32 -4.15
CA ALA A 367 13.31 15.88 -5.52
C ALA A 367 11.89 15.74 -6.08
N ALA A 368 11.75 15.75 -7.40
CA ALA A 368 10.49 15.39 -8.03
C ALA A 368 10.69 14.71 -9.38
N LEU A 369 9.83 13.74 -9.68
CA LEU A 369 9.57 13.30 -11.05
C LEU A 369 8.48 14.17 -11.66
N LEU A 370 8.68 14.58 -12.90
CA LEU A 370 7.83 15.53 -13.60
C LEU A 370 6.90 14.84 -14.59
N ARG A 371 5.80 15.51 -14.96
CA ARG A 371 4.88 15.04 -16.01
C ARG A 371 5.47 15.32 -17.39
N TYR A 372 6.12 16.47 -17.55
CA TYR A 372 6.76 16.91 -18.79
C TYR A 372 8.27 17.11 -18.64
N PRO A 373 9.02 17.22 -19.75
CA PRO A 373 10.44 17.58 -19.70
C PRO A 373 10.66 18.97 -19.09
N TRP A 374 11.64 19.08 -18.20
CA TRP A 374 12.00 20.29 -17.49
C TRP A 374 12.50 21.37 -18.46
N PRO A 375 11.96 22.60 -18.40
CA PRO A 375 12.31 23.64 -19.32
C PRO A 375 13.81 23.97 -19.28
N ILE A 376 14.44 23.96 -20.45
CA ILE A 376 15.83 24.36 -20.65
C ILE A 376 15.87 25.90 -20.55
N GLY A 377 16.30 26.43 -19.41
CA GLY A 377 16.45 27.88 -19.20
C GLY A 377 16.43 28.37 -17.76
N VAL A 378 16.11 27.53 -16.78
CA VAL A 378 15.98 27.95 -15.37
C VAL A 378 17.30 27.92 -14.59
N LEU A 379 18.27 27.11 -15.04
CA LEU A 379 19.54 26.88 -14.32
C LEU A 379 20.58 28.00 -14.42
N GLU A 380 20.42 28.98 -15.32
CA GLU A 380 21.42 30.05 -15.51
C GLU A 380 21.34 31.18 -14.46
N SER A 381 20.39 31.15 -13.53
CA SER A 381 20.17 32.25 -12.57
C SER A 381 20.86 32.08 -11.22
N HIS A 382 21.51 30.94 -10.94
CA HIS A 382 22.20 30.71 -9.66
C HIS A 382 23.67 30.33 -9.92
N GLY A 383 24.50 31.37 -9.98
CA GLY A 383 25.92 31.27 -10.35
C GLY A 383 26.73 30.34 -9.46
N ILE A 384 27.28 29.30 -10.08
CA ILE A 384 28.55 28.71 -9.67
C ILE A 384 29.61 29.42 -10.49
N GLY A 385 30.38 30.29 -9.84
CA GLY A 385 31.54 30.94 -10.45
C GLY A 385 32.54 29.89 -10.88
N ALA A 386 32.66 29.67 -12.19
CA ALA A 386 33.80 28.97 -12.76
C ALA A 386 35.05 29.81 -12.47
N ALA A 387 35.94 29.28 -11.63
CA ALA A 387 37.31 29.76 -11.53
C ALA A 387 37.97 29.54 -12.90
N ALA A 388 38.00 30.59 -13.71
CA ALA A 388 38.87 30.67 -14.86
C ALA A 388 40.29 30.89 -14.34
N SER A 389 41.12 29.87 -14.53
CA SER A 389 42.57 29.94 -14.56
C SER A 389 42.99 30.90 -15.67
N ASP A 390 43.72 31.97 -15.31
CA ASP A 390 44.61 32.70 -16.20
C ASP A 390 45.69 33.41 -15.37
N THR A 391 46.80 32.72 -15.13
CA THR A 391 48.23 33.13 -15.23
C THR A 391 49.13 32.27 -14.35
#